data_AF-A0A960D4I9-F1
#
_entry.id   AF-A0A960D4I9-F1
#
_cell.length_a   1.000
_cell.length_b   1.000
_cell.length_c   1.000
_cell.angle_alpha   90.00
_cell.angle_beta   90.00
_cell.angle_gamma   90.00
#
_symmetry.space_group_name_H-M   'P 1'
#
loop_
_entity.id
_entity.type
_entity.pdbx_description
1 polymer ?
#
loop_
_entity_poly.entity_id
_entity_poly.type
_entity_poly.pdbx_seq_one_letter_code
_entity_poly.pdbx_strand_id
1 'polypeptide(L)'
;RGDKVIAYARGFLDAAVPLASGSWTDVTGLSVVEGELEIAQGDQVTGLADPDKFVGYTGELGQPAWSVLLVNNGLHIEILVDPESPVGSTDAAGISDVVLESAITTIMDFEDSVAAVDADDKVLGYRNWLGLNKGDLAEEVSKGGKTFTRVLNADRTF
;
A
#
# COMPACT_ATOMS: atom_id res chain seq x y z
N ARG A 1 6.53 -14.50 13.98
CA ARG A 1 6.66 -14.21 12.52
C ARG A 1 6.20 -12.79 12.22
N GLY A 2 4.98 -12.41 12.62
CA GLY A 2 4.46 -11.04 12.50
C GLY A 2 5.45 -9.98 12.99
N ASP A 3 5.94 -10.09 14.22
CA ASP A 3 6.87 -9.10 14.79
C ASP A 3 8.17 -8.93 13.98
N LYS A 4 8.66 -10.01 13.34
CA LYS A 4 9.83 -9.93 12.44
C LYS A 4 9.50 -9.21 11.14
N VAL A 5 8.28 -9.34 10.63
CA VAL A 5 7.80 -8.60 9.45
C VAL A 5 7.66 -7.12 9.81
N ILE A 6 7.07 -6.81 10.96
CA ILE A 6 6.96 -5.43 11.47
C ILE A 6 8.35 -4.81 11.61
N ALA A 7 9.28 -5.48 12.29
CA ALA A 7 10.65 -4.98 12.45
C ALA A 7 11.36 -4.74 11.11
N TYR A 8 11.14 -5.61 10.12
CA TYR A 8 11.68 -5.41 8.78
C TYR A 8 11.07 -4.19 8.10
N ALA A 9 9.75 -4.01 8.19
CA ALA A 9 9.05 -2.86 7.63
C ALA A 9 9.51 -1.55 8.28
N ARG A 10 9.70 -1.52 9.61
CA ARG A 10 10.26 -0.36 10.32
C ARG A 10 11.67 -0.03 9.84
N GLY A 11 12.55 -1.03 9.72
CA GLY A 11 13.89 -0.83 9.18
C GLY A 11 13.91 -0.38 7.72
N PHE A 12 12.93 -0.79 6.91
CA PHE A 12 12.73 -0.25 5.57
C PHE A 12 12.32 1.23 5.60
N LEU A 13 11.39 1.61 6.48
CA LEU A 13 10.98 3.01 6.64
C LEU A 13 12.14 3.90 7.11
N ASP A 14 12.97 3.43 8.03
CA ASP A 14 14.20 4.13 8.45
C ASP A 14 15.14 4.41 7.27
N ALA A 15 15.25 3.46 6.33
CA ALA A 15 16.11 3.61 5.16
C ALA A 15 15.49 4.53 4.08
N ALA A 16 14.17 4.44 3.86
CA ALA A 16 13.48 5.11 2.76
C ALA A 16 13.01 6.53 3.12
N VAL A 17 12.47 6.71 4.33
CA VAL A 17 11.80 7.91 4.83
C VAL A 17 12.25 8.18 6.27
N PRO A 18 13.56 8.44 6.49
CA PRO A 18 14.13 8.57 7.83
C PRO A 18 13.44 9.69 8.63
N LEU A 19 13.38 9.51 9.94
CA LEU A 19 12.92 10.53 10.89
C LEU A 19 14.02 11.57 11.14
N ALA A 20 13.64 12.79 11.47
CA ALA A 20 14.60 13.84 11.84
C ALA A 20 15.38 13.47 13.11
N SER A 21 14.72 12.79 14.06
CA SER A 21 15.36 12.12 15.19
C SER A 21 14.70 10.77 15.52
N GLY A 22 15.50 9.86 16.06
CA GLY A 22 15.03 8.53 16.46
C GLY A 22 14.85 7.56 15.29
N SER A 23 13.97 6.57 15.49
CA SER A 23 13.77 5.42 14.60
C SER A 23 12.28 5.11 14.45
N TRP A 24 11.88 4.59 13.29
CA TRP A 24 10.53 4.08 13.06
C TRP A 24 10.17 2.92 14.00
N THR A 25 11.15 2.24 14.57
CA THR A 25 10.94 1.18 15.59
C THR A 25 10.35 1.69 16.90
N ASP A 26 10.57 2.97 17.22
CA ASP A 26 10.20 3.57 18.50
C ASP A 26 8.92 4.40 18.39
N VAL A 27 8.29 4.39 17.22
CA VAL A 27 7.09 5.19 16.93
C VAL A 27 5.88 4.60 17.64
N THR A 28 5.18 5.46 18.36
CA THR A 28 3.98 5.15 19.16
C THR A 28 2.73 5.87 18.66
N GLY A 29 2.85 6.71 17.64
CA GLY A 29 1.71 7.40 17.06
C GLY A 29 2.08 8.22 15.83
N LEU A 30 1.08 8.47 14.99
CA LEU A 30 1.16 9.33 13.81
C LEU A 30 0.01 10.34 13.88
N SER A 31 0.27 11.57 13.50
CA SER A 31 -0.74 12.62 13.37
C SER A 31 -0.38 13.59 12.25
N VAL A 32 -1.37 14.26 11.68
CA VAL A 32 -1.15 15.35 10.73
C VAL A 32 -1.64 16.64 11.38
N VAL A 33 -0.74 17.59 11.59
CA VAL A 33 -1.00 18.85 12.28
C VAL A 33 -0.56 19.99 11.38
N GLU A 34 -1.46 20.93 11.10
CA GLU A 34 -1.21 22.09 10.22
C GLU A 34 -0.66 21.71 8.82
N GLY A 35 -0.95 20.50 8.36
CA GLY A 35 -0.48 19.99 7.05
C GLY A 35 0.87 19.28 7.09
N GLU A 36 1.48 19.11 8.26
CA GLU A 36 2.74 18.39 8.46
C GLU A 36 2.52 17.05 9.18
N LEU A 37 3.33 16.05 8.83
CA LEU A 37 3.32 14.76 9.51
C LEU A 37 4.13 14.83 10.81
N GLU A 38 3.43 14.68 11.92
CA GLU A 38 4.01 14.52 13.25
C GLU A 38 4.05 13.04 13.65
N ILE A 39 5.17 12.64 14.26
CA ILE A 39 5.49 11.26 14.57
C ILE A 39 5.87 11.19 16.05
N ALA A 40 5.05 10.53 16.85
CA ALA A 40 5.26 10.38 18.28
C ALA A 40 6.21 9.21 18.58
N GLN A 41 7.15 9.43 19.49
CA GLN A 41 8.09 8.46 20.04
C GLN A 41 8.03 8.54 21.58
N GLY A 42 7.04 7.89 22.18
CA GLY A 42 6.74 8.05 23.60
C GLY A 42 6.32 9.49 23.92
N ASP A 43 7.07 10.18 24.78
CA ASP A 43 6.80 11.57 25.17
C ASP A 43 7.41 12.62 24.21
N GLN A 44 8.12 12.17 23.17
CA GLN A 44 8.75 13.03 22.16
C GLN A 44 7.95 13.03 20.86
N VAL A 45 8.01 14.14 20.12
CA VAL A 45 7.46 14.28 18.78
C VAL A 45 8.58 14.68 17.82
N THR A 46 8.65 14.02 16.68
CA THR A 46 9.57 14.32 15.56
C THR A 46 8.77 14.42 14.26
N GLY A 47 9.40 14.92 13.21
CA GLY A 47 8.92 14.76 11.83
C GLY A 47 9.83 13.82 11.03
N LEU A 48 9.57 13.76 9.72
CA LEU A 48 10.51 13.19 8.76
C LEU A 48 11.78 14.07 8.69
N ALA A 49 12.92 13.46 8.40
CA ALA A 49 14.17 14.19 8.14
C ALA A 49 14.06 15.08 6.89
N ASP A 50 13.20 14.67 5.96
CA ASP A 50 12.83 15.41 4.76
C ASP A 50 11.29 15.53 4.74
N PRO A 51 10.72 16.67 5.16
CA PRO A 51 9.28 16.87 5.24
C PRO A 51 8.56 16.73 3.89
N ASP A 52 9.23 17.03 2.77
CA ASP A 52 8.65 16.95 1.42
C ASP A 52 8.32 15.51 1.00
N LYS A 53 8.81 14.52 1.74
CA LYS A 53 8.44 13.10 1.53
C LYS A 53 7.03 12.80 1.99
N PHE A 54 6.39 13.63 2.81
CA PHE A 54 4.98 13.52 3.12
C PHE A 54 4.16 14.19 2.01
N VAL A 55 3.26 13.43 1.38
CA VAL A 55 2.53 13.89 0.18
C VAL A 55 1.01 13.80 0.31
N GLY A 56 0.50 13.25 1.40
CA GLY A 56 -0.94 13.21 1.67
C GLY A 56 -1.33 12.20 2.74
N TYR A 57 -2.61 12.11 3.01
CA TYR A 57 -3.20 11.13 3.91
C TYR A 57 -4.61 10.78 3.41
N THR A 58 -5.16 9.64 3.82
CA THR A 58 -6.58 9.33 3.63
C THR A 58 -7.30 9.29 4.97
N GLY A 59 -8.63 9.27 4.93
CA GLY A 59 -9.47 9.07 6.11
C GLY A 59 -9.62 10.33 6.97
N GLU A 60 -10.29 10.17 8.11
CA GLU A 60 -10.51 11.26 9.07
C GLU A 60 -9.47 11.17 10.19
N LEU A 61 -8.68 12.22 10.36
CA LEU A 61 -7.62 12.27 11.39
C LEU A 61 -8.24 12.07 12.78
N GLY A 62 -7.71 11.12 13.54
CA GLY A 62 -8.21 10.75 14.86
C GLY A 62 -9.29 9.68 14.87
N GLN A 63 -9.77 9.22 13.71
CA GLN A 63 -10.60 8.01 13.58
C GLN A 63 -9.74 6.77 13.26
N PRO A 64 -10.21 5.55 13.60
CA PRO A 64 -9.63 4.32 13.08
C PRO A 64 -9.70 4.28 11.55
N ALA A 65 -8.79 3.53 10.93
CA ALA A 65 -8.72 3.31 9.48
C ALA A 65 -8.45 4.59 8.65
N TRP A 66 -7.22 5.09 8.77
CA TRP A 66 -6.68 6.18 7.96
C TRP A 66 -5.31 5.77 7.42
N SER A 67 -4.71 6.58 6.55
CA SER A 67 -3.37 6.29 6.04
C SER A 67 -2.54 7.53 5.82
N VAL A 68 -1.21 7.36 5.87
CA VAL A 68 -0.22 8.37 5.50
C VAL A 68 0.41 7.96 4.18
N LEU A 69 0.43 8.87 3.21
CA LEU A 69 1.11 8.69 1.93
C LEU A 69 2.45 9.42 1.94
N LEU A 70 3.49 8.65 1.66
CA LEU A 70 4.87 9.12 1.54
C LEU A 70 5.40 8.86 0.13
N VAL A 71 6.47 9.57 -0.25
CA VAL A 71 7.19 9.34 -1.51
C VAL A 71 8.70 9.25 -1.27
N ASN A 72 9.36 8.31 -1.95
CA ASN A 72 10.80 8.22 -1.98
C ASN A 72 11.29 7.75 -3.35
N ASN A 73 12.25 8.47 -3.95
CA ASN A 73 12.78 8.17 -5.29
C ASN A 73 11.69 8.00 -6.37
N GLY A 74 10.59 8.75 -6.25
CA GLY A 74 9.48 8.72 -7.20
C GLY A 74 8.51 7.54 -7.04
N LEU A 75 8.66 6.71 -6.01
CA LEU A 75 7.72 5.64 -5.66
C LEU A 75 7.04 5.93 -4.33
N HIS A 76 5.74 5.64 -4.28
CA HIS A 76 4.93 5.88 -3.09
C HIS A 76 5.01 4.74 -2.07
N ILE A 77 4.91 5.13 -0.80
CA ILE A 77 4.83 4.26 0.37
C ILE A 77 3.61 4.71 1.17
N GLU A 78 2.65 3.83 1.39
CA GLU A 78 1.46 4.14 2.18
C GLU A 78 1.48 3.36 3.49
N ILE A 79 1.40 4.08 4.60
CA ILE A 79 1.34 3.51 5.94
C ILE A 79 -0.14 3.47 6.34
N LEU A 80 -0.69 2.27 6.50
CA LEU A 80 -2.06 2.08 6.94
C LEU A 80 -2.11 2.06 8.46
N VAL A 81 -3.02 2.83 9.04
CA VAL A 81 -3.23 2.93 10.48
C VAL A 81 -4.64 2.45 10.80
N ASP A 82 -4.71 1.28 11.45
CA ASP A 82 -5.95 0.70 11.93
C ASP A 82 -5.65 -0.09 13.23
N PRO A 83 -5.78 0.58 14.39
CA PRO A 83 -5.52 -0.05 15.69
C PRO A 83 -6.56 -1.11 16.06
N GLU A 84 -7.70 -1.19 15.37
CA GLU A 84 -8.72 -2.24 15.59
C GLU A 84 -8.41 -3.51 14.76
N SER A 85 -7.53 -3.42 13.77
CA SER A 85 -7.11 -4.56 12.97
C SER A 85 -6.32 -5.60 13.79
N PRO A 86 -6.32 -6.89 13.36
CA PRO A 86 -5.53 -7.92 14.04
C PRO A 86 -4.02 -7.65 14.12
N VAL A 87 -3.47 -6.86 13.19
CA VAL A 87 -2.04 -6.50 13.18
C VAL A 87 -1.83 -5.17 13.93
N GLY A 88 -2.59 -4.13 13.59
CA GLY A 88 -2.45 -2.81 14.21
C GLY A 88 -2.72 -2.82 15.72
N SER A 89 -3.61 -3.68 16.22
CA SER A 89 -3.81 -3.87 17.67
C SER A 89 -2.58 -4.40 18.41
N THR A 90 -1.56 -4.89 17.69
CA THR A 90 -0.28 -5.34 18.25
C THR A 90 0.87 -4.35 18.02
N ASP A 91 0.63 -3.31 17.21
CA ASP A 91 1.61 -2.26 16.90
C ASP A 91 1.40 -1.03 17.79
N ALA A 92 2.48 -0.48 18.34
CA ALA A 92 2.39 0.64 19.29
C ALA A 92 1.78 1.91 18.68
N ALA A 93 1.88 2.10 17.37
CA ALA A 93 1.31 3.22 16.64
C ALA A 93 0.02 2.88 15.89
N GLY A 94 -0.51 1.66 16.07
CA GLY A 94 -1.69 1.18 15.34
C GLY A 94 -1.43 0.90 13.86
N ILE A 95 -0.17 0.79 13.42
CA ILE A 95 0.16 0.52 12.01
C ILE A 95 -0.24 -0.91 11.66
N SER A 96 -1.13 -1.03 10.68
CA SER A 96 -1.69 -2.32 10.26
C SER A 96 -0.97 -2.89 9.03
N ASP A 97 -0.44 -2.03 8.15
CA ASP A 97 0.32 -2.46 6.96
C ASP A 97 1.20 -1.32 6.39
N VAL A 98 2.15 -1.70 5.52
CA VAL A 98 2.93 -0.78 4.69
C VAL A 98 2.80 -1.21 3.23
N VAL A 99 2.06 -0.42 2.45
CA VAL A 99 1.77 -0.70 1.04
C VAL A 99 2.80 0.01 0.16
N LEU A 100 3.45 -0.75 -0.72
CA LEU A 100 4.46 -0.22 -1.64
C LEU A 100 3.90 -0.11 -3.05
N GLU A 101 4.03 1.08 -3.63
CA GLU A 101 3.92 1.23 -5.07
C GLU A 101 5.07 0.47 -5.75
N SER A 102 4.74 -0.36 -6.75
CA SER A 102 5.70 -1.34 -7.27
C SER A 102 5.56 -1.58 -8.76
N ALA A 103 4.61 -2.41 -9.19
CA ALA A 103 4.42 -2.77 -10.60
C ALA A 103 3.80 -1.61 -11.42
N ILE A 104 4.51 -0.49 -11.56
CA ILE A 104 4.10 0.72 -12.30
C ILE A 104 3.70 0.38 -13.74
N THR A 105 4.39 -0.59 -14.32
CA THR A 105 4.09 -1.11 -15.65
C THR A 105 3.96 -2.63 -15.59
N THR A 106 3.05 -3.18 -16.37
CA THR A 106 2.92 -4.62 -16.62
C THR A 106 2.83 -4.84 -18.12
N ILE A 107 3.59 -5.82 -18.62
CA ILE A 107 3.49 -6.26 -20.02
C ILE A 107 2.44 -7.36 -20.07
N MET A 108 1.38 -7.14 -20.86
CA MET A 108 0.38 -8.17 -21.14
C MET A 108 0.88 -9.03 -22.29
N ASP A 109 1.25 -10.26 -21.97
CA ASP A 109 1.98 -11.14 -22.89
C ASP A 109 1.05 -12.02 -23.74
N PHE A 110 1.40 -12.16 -25.01
CA PHE A 110 0.72 -12.94 -26.04
C PHE A 110 1.68 -13.89 -26.78
N GLU A 111 2.90 -14.01 -26.28
CA GLU A 111 4.02 -14.70 -26.91
C GLU A 111 4.46 -15.89 -26.05
N ASP A 112 5.50 -15.73 -25.24
CA ASP A 112 6.24 -16.86 -24.69
C ASP A 112 5.65 -17.42 -23.39
N SER A 113 4.75 -16.69 -22.71
CA SER A 113 4.06 -17.18 -21.50
C SER A 113 2.70 -17.85 -21.77
N VAL A 114 2.25 -17.95 -23.03
CA VAL A 114 0.94 -18.50 -23.38
C VAL A 114 1.02 -19.57 -24.47
N ALA A 115 0.05 -20.49 -24.47
CA ALA A 115 -0.19 -21.40 -25.59
C ALA A 115 -1.43 -20.92 -26.35
N ALA A 116 -1.26 -20.39 -27.55
CA ALA A 116 -2.35 -19.94 -28.41
C ALA A 116 -2.11 -20.36 -29.86
N VAL A 117 -2.74 -21.46 -30.29
CA VAL A 117 -2.40 -22.19 -31.52
C VAL A 117 -3.46 -22.09 -32.61
N ASP A 118 -4.65 -21.59 -32.29
CA ASP A 118 -5.74 -21.39 -33.23
C ASP A 118 -6.51 -20.09 -32.98
N ALA A 119 -7.56 -19.85 -33.77
CA ALA A 119 -8.34 -18.63 -33.71
C ALA A 119 -9.07 -18.46 -32.36
N ASP A 120 -9.53 -19.54 -31.73
CA ASP A 120 -10.28 -19.47 -30.49
C ASP A 120 -9.37 -19.00 -29.34
N ASP A 121 -8.14 -19.53 -29.30
CA ASP A 121 -7.12 -19.09 -28.33
C ASP A 121 -6.77 -17.61 -28.50
N LYS A 122 -6.56 -17.16 -29.75
CA LYS A 122 -6.22 -15.75 -30.04
C LYS A 122 -7.36 -14.82 -29.63
N VAL A 123 -8.60 -15.20 -29.94
CA VAL A 123 -9.79 -14.43 -29.57
C VAL A 123 -9.95 -14.33 -28.06
N LEU A 124 -9.62 -15.39 -27.29
CA LEU A 124 -9.61 -15.33 -25.83
C LEU A 124 -8.64 -14.26 -25.33
N GLY A 125 -7.38 -14.30 -25.77
CA GLY A 125 -6.39 -13.30 -25.39
C GLY A 125 -6.84 -11.88 -25.77
N TYR A 126 -7.30 -11.68 -27.01
CA TYR A 126 -7.77 -10.37 -27.47
C TYR A 126 -8.96 -9.85 -26.68
N ARG A 127 -9.89 -10.71 -26.26
CA ARG A 127 -11.01 -10.33 -25.41
C ARG A 127 -10.54 -9.87 -24.03
N ASN A 128 -9.57 -10.56 -23.43
CA ASN A 128 -8.99 -10.15 -22.15
C ASN A 128 -8.30 -8.79 -22.27
N TRP A 129 -7.48 -8.60 -23.31
CA TRP A 129 -6.81 -7.32 -23.56
C TRP A 129 -7.81 -6.19 -23.84
N LEU A 130 -8.88 -6.46 -24.59
CA LEU A 130 -9.95 -5.48 -24.79
C LEU A 130 -10.62 -5.09 -23.46
N GLY A 131 -10.94 -6.07 -22.61
CA GLY A 131 -11.55 -5.79 -21.30
C GLY A 131 -10.66 -4.95 -20.39
N LEU A 132 -9.34 -5.19 -20.42
CA LEU A 132 -8.36 -4.37 -19.70
C LEU A 132 -8.40 -2.91 -20.18
N ASN A 133 -8.39 -2.68 -21.49
CA ASN A 133 -8.40 -1.33 -22.06
C ASN A 133 -9.73 -0.59 -21.87
N LYS A 134 -10.85 -1.32 -21.81
CA LYS A 134 -12.16 -0.75 -21.49
C LYS A 134 -12.38 -0.53 -20.00
N GLY A 135 -11.53 -1.11 -19.15
CA GLY A 135 -11.70 -1.07 -17.70
C GLY A 135 -12.81 -2.00 -17.16
N ASP A 136 -13.34 -2.92 -17.99
CA ASP A 136 -14.50 -3.77 -17.66
C ASP A 136 -14.18 -5.26 -17.55
N LEU A 137 -12.90 -5.65 -17.58
CA LEU A 137 -12.49 -7.03 -17.35
C LEU A 137 -12.88 -7.47 -15.92
N ALA A 138 -13.58 -8.59 -15.82
CA ALA A 138 -14.00 -9.18 -14.56
C ALA A 138 -13.94 -10.71 -14.62
N GLU A 139 -13.70 -11.35 -13.46
CA GLU A 139 -13.67 -12.81 -13.33
C GLU A 139 -14.25 -13.26 -11.98
N GLU A 140 -15.09 -14.30 -11.99
CA GLU A 140 -15.54 -14.95 -10.76
C GLU A 140 -14.48 -15.92 -10.24
N VAL A 141 -13.99 -15.67 -9.03
CA VAL A 141 -12.94 -16.47 -8.40
C VAL A 141 -13.50 -17.16 -7.16
N SER A 142 -13.27 -18.47 -7.05
CA SER A 142 -13.63 -19.25 -5.87
C SER A 142 -12.37 -19.60 -5.06
N LYS A 143 -12.29 -19.12 -3.82
CA LYS A 143 -11.14 -19.35 -2.92
C LYS A 143 -11.59 -19.45 -1.47
N GLY A 144 -11.12 -20.49 -0.75
CA GLY A 144 -11.41 -20.67 0.67
C GLY A 144 -12.90 -20.82 1.00
N GLY A 145 -13.68 -21.46 0.11
CA GLY A 145 -15.12 -21.64 0.29
C GLY A 145 -15.97 -20.40 0.03
N LYS A 146 -15.38 -19.31 -0.47
CA LYS A 146 -16.07 -18.09 -0.88
C LYS A 146 -15.89 -17.86 -2.38
N THR A 147 -16.92 -17.30 -3.01
CA THR A 147 -16.89 -16.84 -4.40
C THR A 147 -17.02 -15.32 -4.42
N PHE A 148 -16.19 -14.66 -5.21
CA PHE A 148 -16.23 -13.21 -5.38
C PHE A 148 -15.84 -12.84 -6.81
N THR A 149 -16.35 -11.70 -7.29
CA THR A 149 -15.97 -11.15 -8.59
C THR A 149 -14.73 -10.28 -8.41
N ARG A 150 -13.63 -10.64 -9.09
CA ARG A 150 -12.43 -9.82 -9.20
C ARG A 150 -12.59 -8.85 -10.37
N VAL A 151 -12.26 -7.59 -10.12
CA VAL A 151 -12.31 -6.48 -11.10
C VAL A 151 -11.02 -5.67 -11.01
N LEU A 152 -10.82 -4.73 -11.95
CA LEU A 152 -9.74 -3.75 -11.88
C LEU A 152 -9.96 -2.80 -10.70
N ASN A 153 -8.87 -2.46 -10.00
CA ASN A 153 -8.91 -1.44 -8.95
C ASN A 153 -9.11 -0.05 -9.57
N ALA A 154 -9.82 0.82 -8.86
CA ALA A 154 -9.87 2.24 -9.19
C ALA A 154 -8.56 2.94 -8.79
N ASP A 155 -8.38 4.15 -9.30
CA ASP A 155 -7.35 5.07 -8.80
C ASP A 155 -7.53 5.30 -7.29
N ARG A 156 -6.42 5.50 -6.58
CA ARG A 156 -6.43 5.84 -5.15
C ARG A 156 -6.57 7.36 -4.99
N THR A 157 -7.44 7.79 -4.08
CA THR A 157 -7.65 9.20 -3.74
C THR A 157 -7.16 9.46 -2.31
N PHE A 158 -6.50 10.59 -2.12
CA PHE A 158 -5.96 11.09 -0.86
C PHE A 158 -6.47 12.51 -0.62
#